data_AF-A0AAD4M614-F1
#
_entry.id   AF-A0AAD4M614-F1
#
_cell.length_a   1.000
_cell.length_b   1.000
_cell.length_c   1.000
_cell.angle_alpha   90.00
_cell.angle_beta   90.00
_cell.angle_gamma   90.00
#
_symmetry.space_group_name_H-M   'P 1'
#
loop_
_entity.id
_entity.type
_entity.pdbx_description
1 polymer ?
#
loop_
_entity_poly.entity_id
_entity_poly.type
_entity_poly.pdbx_seq_one_letter_code
_entity_poly.pdbx_strand_id
1 'polypeptide(L)'
;MSSAALVASIVALYDYALYPIPALAWMGAPISFLDIAGAFRLALILRQLREVFHRDHLIKVNNRQTLKDRALEPLEQRSRVRDFATNLIMVFGGEAVVAPWLGIQPSFIVSGGYPLLFLSASALIDTIPAVPELSLFTELPLSGVDALTRAVLLCNFIPSMITTHTSPTVSTSPYTLLLTAFIAANAGPLFVNTFSLLRPTPMTFMTPPELLPYGWTATDLWVAPLVTGLYATLTHAQPFWAHLHALLFSFFSPLGLAPLSFPSAKPDAGVVEGVVVPLNANDARAVCVLVLSTLFSLRAVRSFSSVVANFEPSPFLRRY
;
A
#
# COMPACT_ATOMS: atom_id res chain seq x y z
N MET A 1 -15.42 20.10 -12.55
CA MET A 1 -15.28 18.85 -13.33
C MET A 1 -16.34 17.88 -12.85
N SER A 2 -17.06 17.21 -13.75
CA SER A 2 -17.95 16.12 -13.36
C SER A 2 -17.14 14.96 -12.79
N SER A 3 -17.70 14.19 -11.86
CA SER A 3 -17.08 12.99 -11.29
C SER A 3 -16.65 12.00 -12.39
N ALA A 4 -17.45 11.87 -13.45
CA ALA A 4 -17.15 11.04 -14.62
C ALA A 4 -15.87 11.45 -15.35
N ALA A 5 -15.65 12.75 -15.56
CA ALA A 5 -14.43 13.24 -16.24
C ALA A 5 -13.17 12.92 -15.43
N LEU A 6 -13.27 13.01 -14.10
CA LEU A 6 -12.15 12.72 -13.22
C LEU A 6 -11.84 11.21 -13.14
N VAL A 7 -12.86 10.34 -13.13
CA VAL A 7 -12.68 8.88 -13.25
C VAL A 7 -12.03 8.53 -14.58
N ALA A 8 -12.52 9.09 -15.69
CA ALA A 8 -11.96 8.83 -17.03
C ALA A 8 -10.48 9.23 -17.13
N SER A 9 -10.08 10.37 -16.55
CA SER A 9 -8.68 10.78 -16.49
C SER A 9 -7.80 9.79 -15.73
N ILE A 10 -8.30 9.22 -14.63
CA ILE A 10 -7.56 8.22 -13.86
C ILE A 10 -7.43 6.91 -14.62
N VAL A 11 -8.48 6.47 -15.30
CA VAL A 11 -8.44 5.28 -16.16
C VAL A 11 -7.40 5.46 -17.27
N ALA A 12 -7.42 6.59 -17.97
CA ALA A 12 -6.45 6.90 -19.02
C ALA A 12 -5.00 6.95 -18.49
N LEU A 13 -4.79 7.53 -17.31
CA LEU A 13 -3.50 7.52 -16.63
C LEU A 13 -3.03 6.10 -16.30
N TYR A 14 -3.94 5.23 -15.86
CA TYR A 14 -3.64 3.83 -15.56
C TYR A 14 -3.26 3.03 -16.80
N ASP A 15 -4.03 3.16 -17.87
CA ASP A 15 -3.78 2.43 -19.11
C ASP A 15 -2.41 2.82 -19.68
N TYR A 16 -2.03 4.09 -19.55
CA TYR A 16 -0.69 4.55 -19.88
C TYR A 16 0.39 4.03 -18.92
N ALA A 17 0.17 4.15 -17.61
CA ALA A 17 1.18 3.84 -16.59
C ALA A 17 1.45 2.34 -16.42
N LEU A 18 0.44 1.50 -16.67
CA LEU A 18 0.53 0.04 -16.63
C LEU A 18 1.02 -0.57 -17.95
N TYR A 19 1.14 0.23 -19.01
CA TYR A 19 1.65 -0.29 -20.28
C TYR A 19 3.09 -0.81 -20.08
N PRO A 20 3.37 -2.08 -20.44
CA PRO A 20 4.68 -2.66 -20.22
C PRO A 20 5.71 -1.97 -21.12
N ILE A 21 6.90 -1.70 -20.58
CA ILE A 21 7.97 -1.05 -21.34
C ILE A 21 8.50 -2.06 -22.36
N PRO A 22 8.41 -1.79 -23.69
CA PRO A 22 8.72 -2.79 -24.71
C PRO A 22 10.11 -3.42 -24.59
N ALA A 23 11.13 -2.62 -24.24
CA ALA A 23 12.50 -3.10 -24.06
C ALA A 23 12.63 -4.13 -22.92
N LEU A 24 11.89 -3.94 -21.82
CA LEU A 24 11.90 -4.87 -20.68
C LEU A 24 11.00 -6.08 -20.94
N ALA A 25 9.86 -5.88 -21.60
CA ALA A 25 8.95 -6.95 -21.98
C ALA A 25 9.62 -7.97 -22.91
N TRP A 26 10.50 -7.51 -23.82
CA TRP A 26 11.28 -8.40 -24.68
C TRP A 26 12.23 -9.32 -23.90
N MET A 27 12.69 -8.89 -22.71
CA MET A 27 13.50 -9.71 -21.81
C MET A 27 12.66 -10.61 -20.88
N GLY A 28 11.36 -10.71 -21.11
CA GLY A 28 10.46 -11.55 -20.31
C GLY A 28 10.02 -10.94 -18.98
N ALA A 29 10.30 -9.65 -18.75
CA ALA A 29 9.87 -8.93 -17.55
C ALA A 29 8.86 -7.84 -17.96
N PRO A 30 7.53 -8.05 -17.79
CA PRO A 30 6.50 -7.08 -18.18
C PRO A 30 6.41 -5.92 -17.17
N ILE A 31 7.53 -5.24 -16.95
CA ILE A 31 7.67 -4.11 -16.02
C ILE A 31 7.03 -2.87 -16.65
N SER A 32 6.12 -2.25 -15.91
CA SER A 32 5.44 -1.01 -16.29
C SER A 32 6.13 0.23 -15.73
N PHE A 33 5.75 1.42 -16.20
CA PHE A 33 6.24 2.68 -15.62
C PHE A 33 5.83 2.84 -14.16
N LEU A 34 4.63 2.36 -13.81
CA LEU A 34 4.12 2.40 -12.45
C LEU A 34 4.96 1.53 -11.50
N ASP A 35 5.44 0.37 -11.96
CA ASP A 35 6.31 -0.52 -11.18
C ASP A 35 7.66 0.15 -10.88
N ILE A 36 8.25 0.81 -11.89
CA ILE A 36 9.49 1.56 -11.73
C ILE A 36 9.29 2.70 -10.72
N ALA A 37 8.23 3.49 -10.88
CA ALA A 37 7.91 4.59 -9.97
C ALA A 37 7.71 4.09 -8.52
N GLY A 38 6.99 2.98 -8.35
CA GLY A 38 6.81 2.32 -7.06
C GLY A 38 8.13 1.86 -6.44
N ALA A 39 8.99 1.20 -7.22
CA ALA A 39 10.28 0.70 -6.77
C ALA A 39 11.23 1.82 -6.32
N PHE A 40 11.37 2.87 -7.12
CA PHE A 40 12.21 4.03 -6.77
C PHE A 40 11.68 4.77 -5.56
N ARG A 41 10.36 4.95 -5.48
CA ARG A 41 9.76 5.60 -4.31
C ARG A 41 10.01 4.80 -3.04
N LEU A 42 9.75 3.50 -3.07
CA LEU A 42 9.94 2.67 -1.89
C LEU A 42 11.39 2.71 -1.42
N ALA A 43 12.35 2.56 -2.34
CA ALA A 43 13.77 2.69 -2.06
C ALA A 43 14.13 4.04 -1.44
N LEU A 44 13.57 5.14 -1.97
CA LEU A 44 13.77 6.50 -1.45
C LEU A 44 13.22 6.65 -0.03
N ILE A 45 11.99 6.19 0.24
CA ILE A 45 11.38 6.26 1.57
C ILE A 45 12.17 5.42 2.59
N LEU A 46 12.55 4.19 2.23
CA LEU A 46 13.35 3.35 3.12
C LEU A 46 14.72 3.99 3.42
N ARG A 47 15.32 4.69 2.45
CA ARG A 47 16.53 5.48 2.69
C ARG A 47 16.28 6.65 3.65
N GLN A 48 15.23 7.44 3.42
CA GLN A 48 14.89 8.56 4.30
C GLN A 48 14.62 8.10 5.73
N LEU A 49 13.86 7.02 5.93
CA LEU A 49 13.58 6.46 7.26
C LEU A 49 14.88 5.99 7.96
N ARG A 50 15.78 5.33 7.23
CA ARG A 50 17.10 4.93 7.79
C ARG A 50 17.90 6.15 8.25
N GLU A 51 17.95 7.22 7.46
CA GLU A 51 18.66 8.45 7.82
C GLU A 51 18.04 9.14 9.05
N VAL A 52 16.70 9.16 9.14
CA VAL A 52 15.98 9.67 10.33
C VAL A 52 16.32 8.86 11.58
N PHE A 53 16.22 7.53 11.52
CA PHE A 53 16.57 6.68 12.66
C PHE A 53 18.04 6.79 13.07
N HIS A 54 18.94 6.95 12.09
CA HIS A 54 20.36 7.15 12.36
C HIS A 54 20.60 8.47 13.10
N ARG A 55 20.01 9.57 12.61
CA ARG A 55 20.10 10.89 13.26
C ARG A 55 19.54 10.86 14.68
N ASP A 56 18.37 10.24 14.87
CA ASP A 56 17.74 10.10 16.18
C ASP A 56 18.58 9.30 17.16
N HIS A 57 19.27 8.26 16.68
CA HIS A 57 20.20 7.49 17.50
C HIS A 57 21.39 8.37 17.92
N LEU A 58 22.01 9.11 17.00
CA LEU A 58 23.13 10.02 17.32
C LEU A 58 22.74 11.10 18.33
N ILE A 59 21.55 11.69 18.20
CA ILE A 59 21.03 12.68 19.18
C ILE A 59 20.89 12.03 20.57
N LYS A 60 20.36 10.80 20.64
CA LYS A 60 20.22 10.06 21.91
C LYS A 60 21.57 9.71 22.53
N VAL A 61 22.57 9.37 21.72
CA VAL A 61 23.95 9.10 22.15
C VAL A 61 24.56 10.36 22.76
N ASN A 62 24.51 11.48 22.03
CA ASN A 62 25.09 12.75 22.46
C ASN A 62 24.43 13.26 23.75
N ASN A 63 23.10 13.17 23.85
CA ASN A 63 22.35 13.58 25.04
C ASN A 63 22.52 12.65 26.25
N ARG A 64 23.04 11.43 26.07
CA ARG A 64 23.29 10.49 27.18
C ARG A 64 24.74 10.46 27.62
N GLN A 65 25.69 10.89 26.80
CA GLN A 65 27.07 11.09 27.25
C GLN A 65 27.20 12.10 28.40
N THR A 66 26.21 12.99 28.57
CA THR A 66 26.10 13.88 29.74
C THR A 66 25.61 13.17 31.02
N LEU A 67 25.01 11.97 30.91
CA LEU A 67 24.50 11.15 32.01
C LEU A 67 25.29 9.83 32.07
N LYS A 68 26.37 9.82 32.86
CA LYS A 68 27.46 8.82 32.91
C LYS A 68 27.10 7.30 33.05
N ASP A 69 25.84 6.89 33.18
CA ASP A 69 25.52 5.58 33.79
C ASP A 69 24.66 4.58 32.97
N ARG A 70 24.62 4.63 31.63
CA ARG A 70 24.03 3.50 30.86
C ARG A 70 24.87 3.09 29.66
N ALA A 71 25.20 1.80 29.61
CA ALA A 71 25.78 1.13 28.45
C ALA A 71 24.89 1.38 27.22
N LEU A 72 25.39 2.21 26.29
CA LEU A 72 24.72 2.42 25.02
C LEU A 72 24.94 1.21 24.11
N GLU A 73 23.90 0.86 23.36
CA GLU A 73 24.04 -0.13 22.29
C GLU A 73 25.06 0.36 21.26
N PRO A 74 26.02 -0.47 20.86
CA PRO A 74 27.03 -0.09 19.87
C PRO A 74 26.37 0.16 18.52
N LEU A 75 26.85 1.19 17.82
CA LEU A 75 26.44 1.46 16.44
C LEU A 75 26.90 0.29 15.55
N GLU A 76 25.95 -0.39 14.91
CA GLU A 76 26.27 -1.49 14.01
C GLU A 76 26.75 -0.96 12.66
N GLN A 77 27.80 -1.55 12.10
CA GLN A 77 28.21 -1.24 10.73
C GLN A 77 27.11 -1.69 9.76
N ARG A 78 26.62 -0.76 8.96
CA ARG A 78 25.48 -0.99 8.08
C ARG A 78 25.77 -2.05 7.02
N SER A 79 24.95 -3.10 7.01
CA SER A 79 25.03 -4.19 6.03
C SER A 79 24.11 -3.92 4.84
N ARG A 80 24.66 -3.97 3.62
CA ARG A 80 23.86 -3.89 2.37
C ARG A 80 22.87 -5.04 2.24
N VAL A 81 23.19 -6.20 2.80
CA VAL A 81 22.29 -7.36 2.78
C VAL A 81 21.04 -7.08 3.62
N ARG A 82 21.20 -6.42 4.77
CA ARG A 82 20.07 -5.98 5.62
C ARG A 82 19.18 -4.98 4.88
N ASP A 83 19.79 -4.05 4.15
CA ASP A 83 19.07 -3.07 3.34
C ASP A 83 18.23 -3.73 2.24
N PHE A 84 18.83 -4.67 1.49
CA PHE A 84 18.13 -5.44 0.47
C PHE A 84 17.04 -6.35 1.04
N ALA A 85 17.32 -7.03 2.16
CA ALA A 85 16.32 -7.85 2.85
C ALA A 85 15.14 -6.99 3.33
N THR A 86 15.40 -5.81 3.89
CA THR A 86 14.36 -4.87 4.32
C THR A 86 13.45 -4.49 3.15
N ASN A 87 14.03 -4.14 2.00
CA ASN A 87 13.26 -3.78 0.82
C ASN A 87 12.40 -4.96 0.31
N LEU A 88 12.99 -6.16 0.19
CA LEU A 88 12.25 -7.34 -0.25
C LEU A 88 11.14 -7.76 0.71
N ILE A 89 11.38 -7.70 2.04
CA ILE A 89 10.37 -7.97 3.05
C ILE A 89 9.25 -6.93 2.97
N MET A 90 9.58 -5.65 2.75
CA MET A 90 8.59 -4.59 2.64
C MET A 90 7.62 -4.82 1.46
N VAL A 91 8.12 -5.30 0.32
CA VAL A 91 7.32 -5.57 -0.88
C VAL A 91 6.60 -6.92 -0.82
N PHE A 92 7.34 -7.99 -0.52
CA PHE A 92 6.87 -9.37 -0.68
C PHE A 92 6.48 -10.04 0.63
N GLY A 93 6.67 -9.38 1.78
CA GLY A 93 6.38 -9.97 3.10
C GLY A 93 4.93 -10.45 3.25
N GLY A 94 3.99 -9.73 2.65
CA GLY A 94 2.58 -10.13 2.60
C GLY A 94 2.33 -11.38 1.78
N GLU A 95 2.83 -11.41 0.55
CA GLU A 95 2.71 -12.55 -0.35
C GLU A 95 3.42 -13.79 0.21
N ALA A 96 4.59 -13.62 0.83
CA ALA A 96 5.37 -14.69 1.45
C ALA A 96 4.59 -15.42 2.58
N VAL A 97 3.60 -14.76 3.19
CA VAL A 97 2.72 -15.37 4.20
C VAL A 97 1.45 -15.93 3.55
N VAL A 98 0.77 -15.12 2.75
CA VAL A 98 -0.54 -15.47 2.18
C VAL A 98 -0.43 -16.60 1.17
N ALA A 99 0.53 -16.55 0.24
CA ALA A 99 0.57 -17.50 -0.87
C ALA A 99 0.73 -18.95 -0.36
N PRO A 100 1.65 -19.27 0.58
CA PRO A 100 1.71 -20.60 1.18
C PRO A 100 0.43 -21.02 1.91
N TRP A 101 -0.25 -20.09 2.60
CA TRP A 101 -1.52 -20.39 3.27
C TRP A 101 -2.64 -20.75 2.29
N LEU A 102 -2.60 -20.19 1.08
CA LEU A 102 -3.51 -20.52 -0.02
C LEU A 102 -3.02 -21.70 -0.86
N GLY A 103 -1.85 -22.28 -0.56
CA GLY A 103 -1.25 -23.33 -1.39
C GLY A 103 -0.82 -22.84 -2.78
N ILE A 104 -0.55 -21.54 -2.93
CA ILE A 104 -0.06 -20.90 -4.16
C ILE A 104 1.44 -20.62 -4.01
N GLN A 105 2.19 -20.76 -5.09
CA GLN A 105 3.61 -20.38 -5.11
C GLN A 105 3.75 -18.85 -5.15
N PRO A 106 4.57 -18.23 -4.27
CA PRO A 106 4.84 -16.80 -4.34
C PRO A 106 5.46 -16.38 -5.68
N SER A 107 4.97 -15.29 -6.25
CA SER A 107 5.33 -14.76 -7.57
C SER A 107 6.83 -14.47 -7.70
N PHE A 108 7.46 -13.98 -6.63
CA PHE A 108 8.90 -13.69 -6.60
C PHE A 108 9.80 -14.93 -6.69
N ILE A 109 9.27 -16.13 -6.42
CA ILE A 109 10.00 -17.40 -6.63
C ILE A 109 9.92 -17.82 -8.10
N VAL A 110 8.79 -17.54 -8.76
CA VAL A 110 8.57 -17.89 -10.17
C VAL A 110 9.27 -16.91 -11.10
N SER A 111 9.26 -15.61 -10.75
CA SER A 111 9.87 -14.55 -11.55
C SER A 111 10.77 -13.65 -10.70
N GLY A 112 12.06 -13.64 -11.05
CA GLY A 112 13.06 -12.76 -10.43
C GLY A 112 13.03 -11.31 -10.93
N GLY A 113 12.19 -10.98 -11.92
CA GLY A 113 12.16 -9.66 -12.55
C GLY A 113 11.80 -8.53 -11.58
N TYR A 114 10.71 -8.71 -10.81
CA TYR A 114 10.30 -7.72 -9.81
C TYR A 114 11.28 -7.62 -8.63
N PRO A 115 11.75 -8.72 -8.01
CA PRO A 115 12.82 -8.64 -7.01
C PRO A 115 14.05 -7.86 -7.51
N LEU A 116 14.52 -8.14 -8.73
CA LEU A 116 15.66 -7.45 -9.31
C LEU A 116 15.38 -5.95 -9.53
N LEU A 117 14.17 -5.58 -9.97
CA LEU A 117 13.75 -4.19 -10.09
C LEU A 117 13.86 -3.46 -8.75
N PHE A 118 13.28 -4.00 -7.68
CA PHE A 118 13.33 -3.37 -6.35
C PHE A 118 14.76 -3.30 -5.79
N LEU A 119 15.56 -4.36 -5.95
CA LEU A 119 16.96 -4.36 -5.53
C LEU A 119 17.81 -3.34 -6.30
N SER A 120 17.62 -3.24 -7.62
CA SER A 120 18.33 -2.28 -8.46
C SER A 120 17.96 -0.84 -8.12
N ALA A 121 16.67 -0.55 -7.89
CA ALA A 121 16.21 0.75 -7.43
C ALA A 121 16.83 1.13 -6.07
N SER A 122 16.88 0.19 -5.12
CA SER A 122 17.57 0.40 -3.83
C SER A 122 19.05 0.69 -4.00
N ALA A 123 19.75 -0.09 -4.83
CA ALA A 123 21.17 0.11 -5.09
C ALA A 123 21.44 1.48 -5.73
N LEU A 124 20.64 1.88 -6.71
CA LEU A 124 20.73 3.19 -7.36
C LEU A 124 20.47 4.33 -6.39
N ILE A 125 19.38 4.26 -5.62
CA ILE A 125 19.06 5.28 -4.62
C ILE A 125 20.20 5.40 -3.61
N ASP A 126 20.82 4.30 -3.16
CA ASP A 126 21.93 4.35 -2.19
C ASP A 126 23.22 4.99 -2.77
N THR A 127 23.37 5.10 -4.10
CA THR A 127 24.50 5.83 -4.71
C THR A 127 24.36 7.36 -4.68
N ILE A 128 23.15 7.88 -4.46
CA ILE A 128 22.90 9.32 -4.44
C ILE A 128 23.55 9.91 -3.16
N PRO A 129 24.29 11.03 -3.21
CA PRO A 129 24.97 11.55 -2.01
C PRO A 129 24.01 12.05 -0.93
N ALA A 130 22.90 12.68 -1.33
CA ALA A 130 21.90 13.21 -0.41
C ALA A 130 20.49 12.93 -0.95
N VAL A 131 19.58 12.50 -0.07
CA VAL A 131 18.15 12.41 -0.40
C VAL A 131 17.40 13.61 0.18
N PRO A 132 16.33 14.07 -0.47
CA PRO A 132 15.47 15.12 0.08
C PRO A 132 14.93 14.72 1.46
N GLU A 133 14.81 15.68 2.37
CA GLU A 133 14.18 15.43 3.67
C GLU A 133 12.67 15.20 3.53
N LEU A 134 12.12 14.34 4.39
CA LEU A 134 10.68 14.10 4.49
C LEU A 134 9.96 15.40 4.83
N SER A 135 9.12 15.86 3.92
CA SER A 135 8.38 17.12 4.04
C SER A 135 6.99 16.98 3.45
N LEU A 136 6.04 17.81 3.88
CA LEU A 136 4.67 17.77 3.35
C LEU A 136 4.63 17.93 1.83
N PHE A 137 5.49 18.80 1.27
CA PHE A 137 5.56 19.06 -0.17
C PHE A 137 6.08 17.87 -0.98
N THR A 138 6.88 16.99 -0.38
CA THR A 138 7.37 15.77 -1.03
C THR A 138 6.41 14.60 -0.82
N GLU A 139 5.85 14.46 0.38
CA GLU A 139 4.94 13.37 0.72
C GLU A 139 3.56 13.48 0.07
N LEU A 140 3.02 14.70 -0.08
CA LEU A 140 1.69 14.89 -0.67
C LEU A 140 1.59 14.38 -2.12
N PRO A 141 2.46 14.76 -3.07
CA PRO A 141 2.40 14.21 -4.42
C PRO A 141 2.74 12.71 -4.45
N LEU A 142 3.68 12.26 -3.62
CA LEU A 142 4.02 10.85 -3.51
C LEU A 142 2.84 10.02 -3.01
N SER A 143 1.96 10.56 -2.16
CA SER A 143 0.74 9.89 -1.71
C SER A 143 -0.18 9.49 -2.87
N GLY A 144 -0.20 10.26 -3.96
CA GLY A 144 -0.93 9.91 -5.18
C GLY A 144 -0.33 8.70 -5.90
N VAL A 145 1.00 8.65 -6.03
CA VAL A 145 1.72 7.49 -6.58
C VAL A 145 1.51 6.25 -5.69
N ASP A 146 1.32 6.44 -4.38
CA ASP A 146 1.02 5.37 -3.41
C ASP A 146 -0.34 4.76 -3.71
N ALA A 147 -1.32 5.65 -3.85
CA ALA A 147 -2.67 5.26 -4.15
C ALA A 147 -2.74 4.48 -5.46
N LEU A 148 -1.97 4.88 -6.48
CA LEU A 148 -1.87 4.16 -7.74
C LEU A 148 -1.25 2.77 -7.56
N THR A 149 -0.02 2.71 -7.07
CA THR A 149 0.69 1.41 -6.90
C THR A 149 -0.07 0.46 -5.98
N ARG A 150 -0.62 0.97 -4.87
CA ARG A 150 -1.37 0.16 -3.90
C ARG A 150 -2.74 -0.28 -4.42
N ALA A 151 -3.39 0.50 -5.27
CA ALA A 151 -4.63 0.06 -5.91
C ALA A 151 -4.40 -1.11 -6.88
N VAL A 152 -3.25 -1.20 -7.56
CA VAL A 152 -2.93 -2.41 -8.37
C VAL A 152 -2.91 -3.66 -7.47
N LEU A 153 -2.24 -3.58 -6.33
CA LEU A 153 -2.19 -4.68 -5.36
C LEU A 153 -3.60 -5.04 -4.86
N LEU A 154 -4.38 -4.05 -4.40
CA LEU A 154 -5.66 -4.25 -3.72
C LEU A 154 -6.84 -4.54 -4.68
N CYS A 155 -6.78 -4.05 -5.92
CA CYS A 155 -7.89 -4.18 -6.88
C CYS A 155 -7.62 -5.23 -7.96
N ASN A 156 -6.36 -5.58 -8.23
CA ASN A 156 -6.05 -6.58 -9.26
C ASN A 156 -5.46 -7.85 -8.66
N PHE A 157 -4.33 -7.71 -7.96
CA PHE A 157 -3.54 -8.86 -7.55
C PHE A 157 -4.27 -9.71 -6.51
N ILE A 158 -4.72 -9.09 -5.41
CA ILE A 158 -5.41 -9.80 -4.33
C ILE A 158 -6.77 -10.37 -4.78
N PRO A 159 -7.66 -9.59 -5.44
CA PRO A 159 -8.93 -10.14 -5.92
C PRO A 159 -8.73 -11.31 -6.87
N SER A 160 -7.82 -11.19 -7.86
CA SER A 160 -7.52 -12.28 -8.80
C SER A 160 -6.99 -13.52 -8.08
N MET A 161 -6.07 -13.36 -7.12
CA MET A 161 -5.52 -14.48 -6.33
C MET A 161 -6.62 -15.29 -5.62
N ILE A 162 -7.67 -14.62 -5.13
CA ILE A 162 -8.76 -15.29 -4.41
C ILE A 162 -9.84 -15.81 -5.37
N THR A 163 -10.32 -15.00 -6.31
CA THR A 163 -11.46 -15.38 -7.17
C THR A 163 -11.09 -16.46 -8.19
N THR A 164 -9.81 -16.57 -8.57
CA THR A 164 -9.32 -17.64 -9.46
C THR A 164 -8.89 -18.90 -8.70
N HIS A 165 -9.01 -18.92 -7.37
CA HIS A 165 -8.63 -20.06 -6.56
C HIS A 165 -9.48 -21.29 -6.89
N THR A 166 -8.85 -22.47 -6.94
CA THR A 166 -9.49 -23.73 -7.36
C THR A 166 -10.58 -24.20 -6.40
N SER A 167 -10.39 -23.96 -5.09
CA SER A 167 -11.41 -24.25 -4.07
C SER A 167 -12.52 -23.19 -4.05
N PRO A 168 -13.79 -23.55 -4.26
CA PRO A 168 -14.92 -22.63 -4.20
C PRO A 168 -15.11 -22.02 -2.81
N THR A 169 -14.78 -22.76 -1.74
CA THR A 169 -14.85 -22.25 -0.36
C THR A 169 -13.95 -21.04 -0.14
N VAL A 170 -12.82 -20.98 -0.85
CA VAL A 170 -11.90 -19.84 -0.82
C VAL A 170 -12.37 -18.75 -1.78
N SER A 171 -12.64 -19.11 -3.04
CA SER A 171 -12.92 -18.13 -4.09
C SER A 171 -14.24 -17.39 -3.93
N THR A 172 -15.21 -17.94 -3.19
CA THR A 172 -16.48 -17.24 -2.87
C THR A 172 -16.52 -16.64 -1.46
N SER A 173 -15.47 -16.81 -0.65
CA SER A 173 -15.46 -16.33 0.74
C SER A 173 -15.02 -14.86 0.83
N PRO A 174 -15.90 -13.94 1.30
CA PRO A 174 -15.54 -12.53 1.46
C PRO A 174 -14.50 -12.33 2.57
N TYR A 175 -14.53 -13.17 3.60
CA TYR A 175 -13.55 -13.10 4.69
C TYR A 175 -12.15 -13.45 4.21
N THR A 176 -12.02 -14.45 3.32
CA THR A 176 -10.70 -14.81 2.77
C THR A 176 -10.14 -13.67 1.94
N LEU A 177 -10.98 -12.99 1.15
CA LEU A 177 -10.58 -11.81 0.39
C LEU A 177 -10.08 -10.67 1.29
N LEU A 178 -10.87 -10.30 2.32
CA LEU A 178 -10.52 -9.20 3.22
C LEU A 178 -9.29 -9.51 4.09
N LEU A 179 -9.19 -10.74 4.62
CA LEU A 179 -8.05 -11.17 5.42
C LEU A 179 -6.77 -11.24 4.59
N THR A 180 -6.88 -11.75 3.35
CA THR A 180 -5.77 -11.75 2.41
C THR A 180 -5.32 -10.33 2.10
N ALA A 181 -6.24 -9.42 1.83
CA ALA A 181 -5.90 -8.01 1.60
C ALA A 181 -5.20 -7.37 2.80
N PHE A 182 -5.69 -7.66 4.01
CA PHE A 182 -5.10 -7.17 5.25
C PHE A 182 -3.66 -7.66 5.42
N ILE A 183 -3.40 -8.96 5.26
CA ILE A 183 -2.07 -9.53 5.46
C ILE A 183 -1.14 -9.13 4.31
N ALA A 184 -1.59 -9.28 3.07
CA ALA A 184 -0.78 -9.01 1.88
C ALA A 184 -0.26 -7.56 1.85
N ALA A 185 -1.08 -6.60 2.27
CA ALA A 185 -0.70 -5.18 2.23
C ALA A 185 0.06 -4.69 3.48
N ASN A 186 0.06 -5.43 4.60
CA ASN A 186 0.60 -4.94 5.88
C ASN A 186 1.72 -5.80 6.47
N ALA A 187 1.90 -7.06 6.05
CA ALA A 187 2.91 -7.93 6.67
C ALA A 187 4.34 -7.42 6.45
N GLY A 188 4.63 -6.79 5.31
CA GLY A 188 5.95 -6.20 5.03
C GLY A 188 6.36 -5.16 6.08
N PRO A 189 5.62 -4.04 6.23
CA PRO A 189 5.87 -3.06 7.29
C PRO A 189 5.90 -3.67 8.69
N LEU A 190 4.98 -4.58 9.00
CA LEU A 190 4.93 -5.25 10.30
C LEU A 190 6.23 -6.03 10.58
N PHE A 191 6.73 -6.81 9.63
CA PHE A 191 7.97 -7.57 9.80
C PHE A 191 9.21 -6.66 9.84
N VAL A 192 9.27 -5.64 9.00
CA VAL A 192 10.37 -4.66 9.02
C VAL A 192 10.48 -4.00 10.40
N ASN A 193 9.35 -3.61 10.99
CA ASN A 193 9.29 -3.04 12.34
C ASN A 193 9.56 -4.09 13.43
N THR A 194 9.01 -5.29 13.29
CA THR A 194 9.16 -6.38 14.26
C THR A 194 10.61 -6.82 14.41
N PHE A 195 11.36 -6.92 13.30
CA PHE A 195 12.78 -7.25 13.32
C PHE A 195 13.69 -6.03 13.41
N SER A 196 13.12 -4.84 13.60
CA SER A 196 13.85 -3.57 13.74
C SER A 196 14.84 -3.34 12.58
N LEU A 197 14.49 -3.74 11.35
CA LEU A 197 15.45 -3.80 10.25
C LEU A 197 15.97 -2.43 9.79
N LEU A 198 15.20 -1.36 10.04
CA LEU A 198 15.58 0.01 9.67
C LEU A 198 16.47 0.71 10.71
N ARG A 199 16.60 0.16 11.92
CA ARG A 199 17.38 0.81 13.00
C ARG A 199 18.90 0.61 12.81
N PRO A 200 19.73 1.57 13.25
CA PRO A 200 21.19 1.45 13.19
C PRO A 200 21.79 0.52 14.29
N THR A 201 20.94 -0.21 15.01
CA THR A 201 21.30 -1.12 16.09
C THR A 201 21.17 -2.58 15.64
N PRO A 202 21.77 -3.54 16.37
CA PRO A 202 21.57 -4.96 16.12
C PRO A 202 20.10 -5.32 15.97
N MET A 203 19.80 -6.27 15.08
CA MET A 203 18.42 -6.73 14.88
C MET A 203 17.86 -7.26 16.20
N THR A 204 16.75 -6.68 16.63
CA THR A 204 16.06 -7.03 17.86
C THR A 204 14.59 -7.27 17.55
N PHE A 205 13.99 -8.18 18.30
CA PHE A 205 12.55 -8.40 18.20
C PHE A 205 11.81 -7.32 18.98
N MET A 206 10.95 -6.58 18.29
CA MET A 206 10.19 -5.47 18.85
C MET A 206 8.71 -5.60 18.52
N THR A 207 7.85 -5.07 19.38
CA THR A 207 6.44 -4.93 19.04
C THR A 207 6.28 -3.82 17.99
N PRO A 208 5.72 -4.12 16.81
CA PRO A 208 5.52 -3.11 15.77
C PRO A 208 4.50 -2.05 16.23
N PRO A 209 4.62 -0.79 15.76
CA PRO A 209 3.80 0.33 16.24
C PRO A 209 2.30 0.12 16.02
N GLU A 210 1.91 -0.65 15.01
CA GLU A 210 0.52 -1.00 14.69
C GLU A 210 -0.13 -1.87 15.78
N LEU A 211 0.66 -2.65 16.53
CA LEU A 211 0.19 -3.48 17.64
C LEU A 211 0.26 -2.78 19.02
N LEU A 212 0.82 -1.56 19.08
CA LEU A 212 0.80 -0.74 20.29
C LEU A 212 -0.59 -0.10 20.48
N PRO A 213 -0.91 0.43 21.69
CA PRO A 213 -2.16 1.13 21.92
C PRO A 213 -2.39 2.25 20.90
N TYR A 214 -3.58 2.24 20.29
CA TYR A 214 -4.01 3.09 19.16
C TYR A 214 -3.30 2.85 17.81
N GLY A 215 -2.36 1.89 17.71
CA GLY A 215 -1.71 1.53 16.45
C GLY A 215 -2.70 1.04 15.37
N TRP A 216 -3.80 0.41 15.79
CA TRP A 216 -4.87 -0.04 14.90
C TRP A 216 -5.57 1.09 14.14
N THR A 217 -5.44 2.34 14.60
CA THR A 217 -6.01 3.51 13.93
C THR A 217 -5.21 3.95 12.70
N ALA A 218 -4.00 3.41 12.51
CA ALA A 218 -3.15 3.70 11.36
C ALA A 218 -3.92 3.41 10.07
N THR A 219 -4.04 4.44 9.21
CA THR A 219 -4.78 4.36 7.96
C THR A 219 -4.31 3.19 7.11
N ASP A 220 -3.00 2.94 7.06
CA ASP A 220 -2.42 1.86 6.25
C ASP A 220 -2.92 0.47 6.62
N LEU A 221 -3.29 0.25 7.88
CA LEU A 221 -3.68 -1.05 8.39
C LEU A 221 -5.08 -1.46 7.87
N TRP A 222 -6.08 -0.59 8.05
CA TRP A 222 -7.47 -0.91 7.71
C TRP A 222 -7.87 -0.48 6.29
N VAL A 223 -7.08 0.37 5.62
CA VAL A 223 -7.43 0.81 4.25
C VAL A 223 -7.39 -0.34 3.24
N ALA A 224 -6.50 -1.31 3.44
CA ALA A 224 -6.35 -2.45 2.54
C ALA A 224 -7.63 -3.30 2.41
N PRO A 225 -8.20 -3.85 3.50
CA PRO A 225 -9.48 -4.57 3.42
C PRO A 225 -10.63 -3.64 3.00
N LEU A 226 -10.65 -2.37 3.43
CA LEU A 226 -11.71 -1.44 3.03
C LEU A 226 -11.76 -1.25 1.52
N VAL A 227 -10.62 -0.95 0.89
CA VAL A 227 -10.55 -0.66 -0.55
C VAL A 227 -10.74 -1.93 -1.38
N THR A 228 -10.25 -3.08 -0.92
CA THR A 228 -10.51 -4.37 -1.57
C THR A 228 -12.01 -4.72 -1.51
N GLY A 229 -12.67 -4.49 -0.37
CA GLY A 229 -14.11 -4.67 -0.21
C GLY A 229 -14.92 -3.71 -1.08
N LEU A 230 -14.49 -2.44 -1.18
CA LEU A 230 -15.08 -1.46 -2.09
C LEU A 230 -14.97 -1.93 -3.55
N TYR A 231 -13.78 -2.32 -3.99
CA TYR A 231 -13.55 -2.86 -5.33
C TYR A 231 -14.44 -4.07 -5.62
N ALA A 232 -14.50 -5.02 -4.69
CA ALA A 232 -15.31 -6.23 -4.82
C ALA A 232 -16.81 -5.94 -4.88
N THR A 233 -17.29 -4.95 -4.10
CA THR A 233 -18.67 -4.45 -4.14
C THR A 233 -19.01 -3.83 -5.48
N LEU A 234 -18.12 -3.00 -6.03
CA LEU A 234 -18.34 -2.33 -7.31
C LEU A 234 -18.32 -3.31 -8.49
N THR A 235 -17.46 -4.33 -8.45
CA THR A 235 -17.25 -5.30 -9.55
C THR A 235 -18.06 -6.60 -9.42
N HIS A 236 -18.78 -6.78 -8.31
CA HIS A 236 -19.45 -8.04 -7.96
C HIS A 236 -18.48 -9.25 -7.95
N ALA A 237 -17.26 -9.05 -7.46
CA ALA A 237 -16.19 -10.05 -7.51
C ALA A 237 -16.55 -11.41 -6.88
N GLN A 238 -17.48 -11.43 -5.91
CA GLN A 238 -18.07 -12.64 -5.33
C GLN A 238 -19.58 -12.42 -5.09
N PRO A 239 -20.40 -13.47 -5.00
CA PRO A 239 -21.86 -13.35 -4.83
C PRO A 239 -22.27 -12.50 -3.61
N PHE A 240 -21.54 -12.61 -2.50
CA PHE A 240 -21.77 -11.80 -1.29
C PHE A 240 -21.74 -10.29 -1.60
N TRP A 241 -20.75 -9.86 -2.39
CA TRP A 241 -20.54 -8.44 -2.70
C TRP A 241 -21.61 -7.89 -3.64
N ALA A 242 -22.15 -8.71 -4.55
CA ALA A 242 -23.28 -8.34 -5.39
C ALA A 242 -24.54 -8.07 -4.54
N HIS A 243 -24.83 -8.94 -3.58
CA HIS A 243 -25.94 -8.74 -2.63
C HIS A 243 -25.72 -7.50 -1.75
N LEU A 244 -24.49 -7.29 -1.26
CA LEU A 244 -24.17 -6.08 -0.50
C LEU A 244 -24.37 -4.81 -1.33
N HIS A 245 -23.94 -4.81 -2.59
CA HIS A 245 -24.13 -3.67 -3.50
C HIS A 245 -25.63 -3.36 -3.70
N ALA A 246 -26.45 -4.38 -3.93
CA ALA A 246 -27.90 -4.22 -4.05
C ALA A 246 -28.54 -3.68 -2.77
N LEU A 247 -28.13 -4.17 -1.59
CA LEU A 247 -28.61 -3.68 -0.30
C LEU A 247 -28.22 -2.22 -0.06
N LEU A 248 -26.96 -1.86 -0.30
CA LEU A 248 -26.48 -0.48 -0.17
C LEU A 248 -27.24 0.45 -1.13
N PHE A 249 -27.44 0.04 -2.38
CA PHE A 249 -28.23 0.82 -3.34
C PHE A 249 -29.67 1.02 -2.85
N SER A 250 -30.34 -0.04 -2.39
CA SER A 250 -31.70 0.06 -1.85
C SER A 250 -31.79 0.95 -0.61
N PHE A 251 -30.76 0.95 0.23
CA PHE A 251 -30.69 1.76 1.45
C PHE A 251 -30.45 3.25 1.15
N PHE A 252 -29.60 3.57 0.18
CA PHE A 252 -29.27 4.95 -0.18
C PHE A 252 -30.23 5.59 -1.18
N SER A 253 -31.05 4.79 -1.87
CA SER A 253 -32.01 5.28 -2.86
C SER A 253 -33.04 6.28 -2.29
N PRO A 254 -33.67 6.05 -1.12
CA PRO A 254 -34.59 7.01 -0.51
C PRO A 254 -33.96 8.36 -0.14
N LEU A 255 -32.64 8.40 0.06
CA LEU A 255 -31.90 9.62 0.40
C LEU A 255 -31.55 10.46 -0.84
N GLY A 256 -31.97 10.04 -2.04
CA GLY A 256 -31.58 10.69 -3.29
C GLY A 256 -30.09 10.53 -3.62
N LEU A 257 -29.41 9.58 -2.95
CA LEU A 257 -27.99 9.26 -3.16
C LEU A 257 -27.80 8.10 -4.15
N ALA A 258 -28.88 7.47 -4.62
CA ALA A 258 -28.84 6.50 -5.72
C ALA A 258 -28.09 6.99 -6.98
N PRO A 259 -28.12 8.28 -7.39
CA PRO A 259 -27.34 8.75 -8.54
C PRO A 259 -25.82 8.66 -8.35
N LEU A 260 -25.33 8.43 -7.12
CA LEU A 260 -23.90 8.19 -6.85
C LEU A 260 -23.47 6.76 -7.20
N SER A 261 -24.41 5.82 -7.30
CA SER A 261 -24.13 4.57 -8.02
C SER A 261 -24.28 4.88 -9.51
N PHE A 262 -23.20 4.70 -10.25
CA PHE A 262 -23.07 5.10 -11.65
C PHE A 262 -24.31 4.72 -12.47
N PRO A 263 -24.90 5.65 -13.24
CA PRO A 263 -26.02 5.33 -14.11
C PRO A 263 -25.55 4.24 -15.06
N SER A 264 -26.19 3.06 -14.96
CA SER A 264 -25.87 1.92 -15.80
C SER A 264 -25.82 2.37 -17.25
N ALA A 265 -24.66 2.20 -17.88
CA ALA A 265 -24.44 2.67 -19.24
C ALA A 265 -25.36 1.89 -20.17
N LYS A 266 -26.41 2.58 -20.62
CA LYS A 266 -27.51 2.17 -21.50
C LYS A 266 -28.73 1.58 -20.77
N PRO A 267 -29.90 2.23 -20.91
CA PRO A 267 -31.17 1.53 -20.75
C PRO A 267 -31.33 0.61 -21.96
N ASP A 268 -30.66 -0.54 -21.93
CA ASP A 268 -31.03 -1.61 -22.84
C ASP A 268 -32.48 -1.99 -22.49
N ALA A 269 -33.37 -1.82 -23.46
CA ALA A 269 -34.80 -2.00 -23.33
C ALA A 269 -35.10 -3.43 -22.84
N GLY A 270 -35.31 -3.59 -21.53
CA GLY A 270 -35.54 -4.90 -20.91
C GLY A 270 -34.91 -5.09 -19.53
N VAL A 271 -34.04 -4.19 -19.06
CA VAL A 271 -33.52 -4.26 -17.69
C VAL A 271 -34.66 -3.96 -16.71
N VAL A 272 -35.04 -4.98 -15.94
CA VAL A 272 -35.99 -4.87 -14.82
C VAL A 272 -35.50 -3.78 -13.87
N GLU A 273 -36.34 -2.77 -13.62
CA GLU A 273 -36.09 -1.74 -12.61
C GLU A 273 -35.63 -2.39 -11.30
N GLY A 274 -34.41 -2.10 -10.87
CA GLY A 274 -33.87 -2.56 -9.58
C GLY A 274 -32.65 -3.49 -9.63
N VAL A 275 -32.18 -3.92 -10.81
CA VAL A 275 -30.94 -4.71 -10.90
C VAL A 275 -29.72 -3.79 -10.99
N VAL A 276 -28.91 -3.74 -9.94
CA VAL A 276 -27.64 -3.00 -9.90
C VAL A 276 -26.61 -3.71 -10.79
N VAL A 277 -26.03 -3.01 -11.75
CA VAL A 277 -25.05 -3.56 -12.69
C VAL A 277 -23.63 -3.39 -12.15
N PRO A 278 -22.74 -4.40 -12.26
CA PRO A 278 -21.35 -4.27 -11.86
C PRO A 278 -20.61 -3.24 -12.73
N LEU A 279 -19.69 -2.50 -12.11
CA LEU A 279 -18.77 -1.62 -12.83
C LEU A 279 -17.69 -2.42 -13.54
N ASN A 280 -17.16 -1.86 -14.63
CA ASN A 280 -15.93 -2.35 -15.23
C ASN A 280 -14.78 -2.29 -14.22
N ALA A 281 -13.87 -3.26 -14.28
CA ALA A 281 -12.73 -3.35 -13.37
C ALA A 281 -11.87 -2.06 -13.33
N ASN A 282 -11.68 -1.41 -14.48
CA ASN A 282 -10.88 -0.18 -14.56
C ASN A 282 -11.58 1.01 -13.90
N ASP A 283 -12.89 1.16 -14.09
CA ASP A 283 -13.68 2.22 -13.46
C ASP A 283 -13.72 2.04 -11.93
N ALA A 284 -13.95 0.81 -11.47
CA ALA A 284 -13.92 0.47 -10.04
C ALA A 284 -12.54 0.74 -9.42
N ARG A 285 -11.45 0.40 -10.13
CA ARG A 285 -10.08 0.72 -9.68
C ARG A 285 -9.84 2.22 -9.60
N ALA A 286 -10.31 2.99 -10.57
CA ALA A 286 -10.17 4.45 -10.55
C ALA A 286 -10.90 5.09 -9.35
N VAL A 287 -12.08 4.58 -8.98
CA VAL A 287 -12.76 4.98 -7.74
C VAL A 287 -11.93 4.64 -6.50
N CYS A 288 -11.36 3.43 -6.45
CA CYS A 288 -10.49 3.00 -5.34
C CYS A 288 -9.26 3.91 -5.18
N VAL A 289 -8.68 4.36 -6.29
CA VAL A 289 -7.52 5.28 -6.32
C VAL A 289 -7.87 6.64 -5.75
N LEU A 290 -9.07 7.17 -6.04
CA LEU A 290 -9.52 8.43 -5.47
C LEU A 290 -9.67 8.35 -3.96
N VAL A 291 -10.26 7.26 -3.47
CA VAL A 291 -10.41 6.99 -2.03
C VAL A 291 -9.04 6.87 -1.39
N LEU A 292 -8.13 6.07 -1.94
CA LEU A 292 -6.76 5.91 -1.44
C LEU A 292 -5.98 7.22 -1.45
N SER A 293 -6.03 7.98 -2.54
CA SER A 293 -5.30 9.25 -2.68
C SER A 293 -5.78 10.25 -1.65
N THR A 294 -7.09 10.31 -1.40
CA THR A 294 -7.68 11.16 -0.36
C THR A 294 -7.24 10.72 1.04
N LEU A 295 -7.33 9.43 1.36
CA LEU A 295 -6.93 8.90 2.66
C LEU A 295 -5.44 9.08 2.93
N PHE A 296 -4.57 8.88 1.93
CA PHE A 296 -3.14 9.07 2.06
C PHE A 296 -2.72 10.54 2.10
N SER A 297 -3.41 11.41 1.36
CA SER A 297 -3.21 12.86 1.47
C SER A 297 -3.58 13.36 2.87
N LEU A 298 -4.72 12.92 3.41
CA LEU A 298 -5.14 13.26 4.78
C LEU A 298 -4.16 12.72 5.83
N ARG A 299 -3.64 11.50 5.64
CA ARG A 299 -2.57 10.94 6.49
C ARG A 299 -1.32 11.80 6.43
N ALA A 300 -0.86 12.19 5.23
CA ALA A 300 0.30 13.05 5.05
C ALA A 300 0.10 14.41 5.76
N VAL A 301 -1.02 15.08 5.50
CA VAL A 301 -1.35 16.36 6.16
C VAL A 301 -1.34 16.21 7.68
N ARG A 302 -2.04 15.22 8.24
CA ARG A 302 -2.06 15.00 9.70
C ARG A 302 -0.66 14.76 10.26
N SER A 303 0.15 13.95 9.58
CA SER A 303 1.50 13.60 10.03
C SER A 303 2.39 14.83 10.14
N PHE A 304 2.30 15.80 9.22
CA PHE A 304 3.09 17.03 9.28
C PHE A 304 2.43 18.17 10.07
N SER A 305 1.10 18.24 10.13
CA SER A 305 0.41 19.24 10.97
C SER A 305 0.65 19.02 12.46
N SER A 306 0.73 17.76 12.91
CA SER A 306 1.08 17.42 14.30
C SER A 306 2.51 17.80 14.69
N VAL A 307 3.40 17.97 13.70
CA VAL A 307 4.78 18.45 13.92
C VAL A 307 4.79 19.97 14.10
N VAL A 308 4.00 20.69 13.31
CA VAL A 308 3.94 22.17 13.38
C VAL A 308 3.20 22.65 14.64
N ALA A 309 2.16 21.94 15.08
CA ALA A 309 1.39 22.33 16.26
C ALA A 309 2.13 22.10 17.60
N ASN A 310 3.18 21.28 17.61
CA ASN A 310 3.95 20.94 18.79
C ASN A 310 5.38 21.47 18.65
N PHE A 311 5.59 22.75 18.97
CA PHE A 311 6.92 23.31 19.25
C PHE A 311 7.51 22.83 20.59
N GLU A 312 6.82 21.94 21.31
CA GLU A 312 7.43 20.98 22.22
C GLU A 312 7.56 19.63 21.52
N PRO A 313 8.69 18.90 21.66
CA PRO A 313 8.91 17.64 20.96
C PRO A 313 7.90 16.59 21.42
N SER A 314 6.76 16.51 20.73
CA SER A 314 5.75 15.51 21.04
C SER A 314 6.33 14.10 20.76
N PRO A 315 6.07 13.12 21.64
CA PRO A 315 6.58 11.76 21.50
C PRO A 315 5.99 10.99 20.30
N PHE A 316 5.18 11.63 19.45
CA PHE A 316 4.47 10.99 18.34
C PHE A 316 5.35 10.73 17.12
N LEU A 317 6.34 11.58 16.85
CA LEU A 317 7.39 11.30 15.85
C LEU A 317 8.40 10.23 16.33
N ARG A 318 8.34 9.83 17.60
CA ARG A 318 9.24 8.81 18.18
C ARG A 318 8.79 7.37 17.86
N ARG A 319 7.69 7.20 17.11
CA ARG A 319 7.05 5.90 16.81
C ARG A 319 7.10 5.51 15.32
N TYR A 320 7.72 6.32 14.47
CA TYR A 320 8.02 5.98 13.09
C TYR A 320 9.52 6.00 12.83
#